data_AF-A0A3M1LQB5-F1
#
_entry.id   AF-A0A3M1LQB5-F1
#
_cell.length_a   1.000
_cell.length_b   1.000
_cell.length_c   1.000
_cell.angle_alpha   90.00
_cell.angle_beta   90.00
_cell.angle_gamma   90.00
#
_symmetry.space_group_name_H-M   'P 1'
#
loop_
_entity.id
_entity.type
_entity.pdbx_description
1 polymer ?
#
loop_
_entity_poly.entity_id
_entity_poly.type
_entity_poly.pdbx_seq_one_letter_code
_entity_poly.pdbx_strand_id
1 'polypeptide(L)'
;MRSKANGFVIWLTGLPASGKTTIARNLKPKLEALGLKVELFDGDEVRKQLSPDLGFSKEDRELHARRVAYLAKILAKHGII
;
A
#
# COMPACT_ATOMS: atom_id res chain seq x y z
N MET A 1 -16.31 24.13 7.26
CA MET A 1 -15.78 23.42 6.08
C MET A 1 -14.64 22.53 6.56
N ARG A 2 -14.85 21.21 6.71
CA ARG A 2 -13.74 20.29 7.02
C ARG A 2 -12.80 20.31 5.80
N SER A 3 -11.53 20.65 6.00
CA SER A 3 -10.53 20.53 4.92
C SER A 3 -10.58 19.10 4.39
N LYS A 4 -10.46 18.94 3.06
CA LYS A 4 -10.30 17.62 2.45
C LYS A 4 -9.10 16.96 3.15
N ALA A 5 -9.30 15.85 3.85
CA ALA A 5 -8.18 15.09 4.38
C ALA A 5 -7.29 14.69 3.21
N ASN A 6 -6.05 15.16 3.17
CA ASN A 6 -5.11 14.82 2.12
C ASN A 6 -4.57 13.42 2.41
N GLY A 7 -5.10 12.41 1.71
CA GLY A 7 -4.51 11.07 1.72
C GLY A 7 -3.16 11.09 1.03
N PHE A 8 -2.27 10.19 1.44
CA PHE A 8 -0.94 10.02 0.87
C PHE A 8 -0.56 8.54 0.93
N VAL A 9 0.51 8.14 0.25
CA VAL A 9 0.90 6.73 0.20
C VAL A 9 2.22 6.53 0.95
N ILE A 10 2.25 5.57 1.88
CA ILE A 10 3.48 5.12 2.53
C ILE A 10 3.97 3.85 1.81
N TRP A 11 4.97 4.01 0.95
CA TRP A 11 5.51 2.91 0.16
C TRP A 11 6.77 2.31 0.79
N LEU A 12 6.62 1.17 1.47
CA LEU A 12 7.74 0.47 2.12
C LEU A 12 8.46 -0.46 1.15
N THR A 13 9.76 -0.24 0.93
CA THR A 13 10.61 -1.10 0.10
C THR A 13 11.78 -1.67 0.90
N GLY A 14 12.42 -2.72 0.37
CA GLY A 14 13.55 -3.39 1.01
C GLY A 14 13.54 -4.90 0.77
N LEU A 15 14.65 -5.55 1.11
CA LEU A 15 14.87 -6.99 0.94
C LEU A 15 13.81 -7.85 1.66
N PRO A 16 13.52 -9.07 1.19
CA PRO A 16 12.73 -10.03 1.98
C PRO A 16 13.23 -10.12 3.42
N ALA A 17 12.31 -10.26 4.38
CA ALA A 17 12.60 -10.26 5.83
C ALA A 17 13.22 -8.96 6.43
N SER A 18 13.33 -7.85 5.67
CA SER A 18 13.84 -6.56 6.20
C SER A 18 12.90 -5.83 7.19
N GLY A 19 11.82 -6.47 7.65
CA GLY A 19 10.89 -5.89 8.64
C GLY A 19 9.80 -4.97 8.09
N LYS A 20 9.61 -4.84 6.78
CA LYS A 20 8.58 -3.97 6.16
C LYS A 20 7.17 -4.21 6.72
N THR A 21 6.73 -5.46 6.72
CA THR A 21 5.40 -5.85 7.22
C THR A 21 5.27 -5.56 8.72
N THR A 22 6.34 -5.75 9.49
CA THR A 22 6.37 -5.40 10.91
C THR A 22 6.17 -3.90 11.12
N ILE A 23 6.90 -3.05 10.38
CA ILE A 23 6.73 -1.60 10.43
C ILE A 23 5.30 -1.20 10.06
N ALA A 24 4.78 -1.74 8.95
CA ALA A 24 3.45 -1.38 8.45
C ALA A 24 2.34 -1.74 9.44
N ARG A 25 2.38 -2.96 10.02
CA ARG A 25 1.42 -3.42 11.03
C ARG A 25 1.47 -2.62 12.33
N ASN A 26 2.64 -2.12 12.72
CA ASN A 26 2.78 -1.27 13.90
C ASN A 26 2.40 0.19 13.63
N LEU A 27 2.52 0.66 12.38
CA LEU A 27 2.19 2.02 11.99
C LEU A 27 0.67 2.22 11.83
N LYS A 28 -0.03 1.26 11.23
CA LYS A 28 -1.48 1.31 10.99
C LYS A 28 -2.29 1.73 12.23
N PRO A 29 -2.23 1.03 13.38
CA PRO A 29 -3.04 1.39 14.54
C PRO A 29 -2.68 2.77 15.12
N LYS A 30 -1.42 3.23 14.96
CA LYS A 30 -1.01 4.56 15.40
C LYS A 30 -1.64 5.66 14.55
N LEU A 31 -1.70 5.47 13.23
CA LEU A 31 -2.36 6.39 12.32
C LEU A 31 -3.88 6.38 12.51
N GLU A 32 -4.48 5.21 12.69
CA GLU A 32 -5.92 5.07 12.99
C GLU A 32 -6.29 5.76 14.31
N ALA A 33 -5.44 5.67 15.35
CA ALA A 33 -5.62 6.37 16.62
C ALA A 33 -5.59 7.91 16.48
N LEU A 34 -4.97 8.45 15.41
CA LEU A 34 -5.01 9.87 15.06
C LEU A 34 -6.28 10.27 14.28
N GLY A 35 -7.23 9.34 14.10
CA GLY A 35 -8.47 9.56 13.35
C GLY A 35 -8.29 9.51 11.83
N LEU A 36 -7.16 8.97 11.35
CA LEU A 36 -6.87 8.83 9.92
C LEU A 36 -7.45 7.50 9.40
N LYS A 37 -7.93 7.51 8.15
CA LYS A 37 -8.35 6.28 7.45
C LYS A 37 -7.13 5.64 6.81
N VAL A 38 -6.84 4.38 7.15
CA VAL A 38 -5.61 3.71 6.73
C VAL A 38 -5.95 2.38 6.07
N GLU A 39 -5.41 2.14 4.88
CA GLU A 39 -5.48 0.85 4.21
C GLU A 39 -4.10 0.20 4.16
N LEU A 40 -4.02 -1.11 4.46
CA LEU A 40 -2.74 -1.82 4.48
C LEU A 40 -2.67 -2.83 3.35
N PHE A 41 -1.80 -2.55 2.38
CA PHE A 41 -1.48 -3.47 1.30
C PHE A 41 -0.32 -4.39 1.69
N ASP A 42 -0.63 -5.65 1.97
CA ASP A 42 0.38 -6.71 2.09
C ASP A 42 0.78 -7.21 0.69
N GLY A 43 2.07 -7.16 0.38
CA GLY A 43 2.57 -7.43 -0.98
C GLY A 43 2.23 -8.84 -1.49
N ASP A 44 2.18 -9.85 -0.62
CA ASP A 44 1.89 -11.23 -1.02
C ASP A 44 0.39 -11.42 -1.27
N GLU A 45 -0.45 -10.84 -0.42
CA GLU A 45 -1.91 -10.87 -0.59
C GLU A 45 -2.35 -10.09 -1.82
N VAL A 46 -1.87 -8.85 -1.95
CA VAL A 46 -2.17 -7.96 -3.06
C VAL A 46 -1.73 -8.58 -4.38
N ARG A 47 -0.57 -9.24 -4.43
CA ARG A 47 -0.12 -9.96 -5.63
C ARG A 47 -1.06 -11.09 -6.02
N LYS A 48 -1.49 -11.91 -5.05
CA LYS A 48 -2.43 -13.02 -5.32
C LYS A 48 -3.75 -12.53 -5.90
N GLN A 49 -4.24 -11.38 -5.46
CA GLN A 49 -5.53 -10.84 -5.90
C GLN A 49 -5.45 -10.02 -7.20
N LEU A 50 -4.46 -9.12 -7.30
CA LEU A 50 -4.34 -8.17 -8.42
C LEU A 50 -3.47 -8.67 -9.56
N SER A 51 -2.66 -9.69 -9.35
CA SER A 51 -1.72 -10.18 -10.34
C SER A 51 -1.51 -11.70 -10.25
N PRO A 52 -2.58 -12.52 -10.16
CA PRO A 52 -2.45 -13.97 -10.11
C PRO A 52 -1.83 -14.54 -11.40
N ASP A 53 -1.92 -13.79 -12.50
CA ASP A 53 -1.41 -14.10 -13.82
C ASP A 53 0.10 -13.84 -13.98
N LEU A 54 0.72 -13.05 -13.09
CA LEU A 54 2.09 -12.56 -13.29
C LEU A 54 3.13 -13.46 -12.60
N GLY A 55 4.20 -13.81 -13.33
CA GLY A 55 5.39 -14.47 -12.81
C GLY A 55 6.29 -13.51 -12.01
N PHE A 56 7.56 -13.84 -11.78
CA PHE A 56 8.50 -12.99 -11.01
C PHE A 56 9.58 -12.31 -11.87
N SER A 57 9.34 -12.21 -13.18
CA SER A 57 10.21 -11.47 -14.10
C SER A 57 10.29 -9.99 -13.73
N LYS A 58 11.25 -9.26 -14.30
CA LYS A 58 11.39 -7.82 -14.06
C LYS A 58 10.14 -7.08 -14.53
N GLU A 59 9.66 -7.43 -15.71
CA GLU A 59 8.50 -6.86 -16.38
C GLU A 59 7.22 -7.14 -15.57
N ASP A 60 7.05 -8.36 -15.07
CA ASP A 60 5.93 -8.73 -14.19
C ASP A 60 5.93 -7.94 -12.88
N ARG A 61 7.11 -7.73 -12.28
CA ARG A 61 7.25 -6.93 -11.05
C ARG A 61 6.91 -5.47 -11.31
N GLU A 62 7.36 -4.91 -12.43
CA GLU A 62 7.03 -3.54 -12.83
C GLU A 62 5.53 -3.37 -13.07
N LEU A 63 4.89 -4.30 -13.79
CA LEU A 63 3.46 -4.26 -14.06
C LEU A 63 2.64 -4.39 -12.77
N HIS A 64 3.03 -5.32 -11.88
CA HIS A 64 2.41 -5.45 -10.56
C HIS A 64 2.53 -4.14 -9.75
N ALA A 65 3.73 -3.55 -9.68
CA ALA A 65 3.95 -2.29 -8.97
C ALA A 65 3.09 -1.15 -9.54
N ARG A 66 2.93 -1.06 -10.87
CA ARG A 66 2.02 -0.08 -11.51
C ARG A 66 0.55 -0.31 -11.12
N ARG A 67 0.08 -1.56 -11.09
CA ARG A 67 -1.29 -1.90 -10.65
C ARG A 67 -1.53 -1.45 -9.20
N VAL A 68 -0.59 -1.74 -8.29
CA VAL A 68 -0.68 -1.33 -6.88
C VAL A 68 -0.63 0.19 -6.73
N ALA A 69 0.29 0.86 -7.44
CA ALA A 69 0.41 2.32 -7.40
C ALA A 69 -0.85 3.03 -7.91
N TYR A 70 -1.51 2.48 -8.93
CA TYR A 70 -2.77 3.02 -9.43
C TYR A 70 -3.89 2.96 -8.39
N LEU A 71 -4.04 1.83 -7.69
CA LEU A 71 -5.00 1.70 -6.59
C LEU A 71 -4.68 2.61 -5.42
N ALA A 72 -3.42 2.65 -4.99
CA ALA A 72 -2.96 3.52 -3.90
C ALA A 72 -3.26 5.00 -4.22
N LYS A 73 -3.06 5.43 -5.47
CA LYS A 73 -3.43 6.77 -5.95
C LYS A 73 -4.94 7.05 -5.85
N ILE A 74 -5.79 6.07 -6.15
CA ILE A 74 -7.25 6.22 -6.01
C ILE A 74 -7.63 6.36 -4.54
N LEU A 75 -7.06 5.54 -3.66
CA LEU A 75 -7.30 5.62 -2.21
C LEU A 75 -6.85 6.97 -1.63
N ALA A 76 -5.65 7.42 -1.97
CA ALA A 76 -5.11 8.70 -1.54
C ALA A 76 -6.01 9.89 -1.95
N LYS A 77 -6.59 9.86 -3.16
CA LYS A 77 -7.57 10.87 -3.61
C LYS A 77 -8.83 10.94 -2.76
N HIS A 78 -9.18 9.87 -2.04
CA HIS A 78 -10.32 9.79 -1.15
C HIS A 78 -9.97 10.00 0.34
N GLY A 79 -8.74 10.47 0.62
CA GLY A 79 -8.30 10.77 1.99
C GLY A 79 -7.89 9.55 2.79
N ILE A 80 -7.59 8.44 2.12
CA ILE A 80 -7.05 7.22 2.73
C ILE A 80 -5.52 7.28 2.65
N ILE A 81 -4.86 6.86 3.72
CA ILE A 81 -3.40 6.73 3.82
C ILE A 81 -3.00 5.27 3.58
#